data_AF-A3IV10-F1
#
_entry.id   AF-A3IV10-F1
#
_cell.length_a   1.000
_cell.length_b   1.000
_cell.length_c   1.000
_cell.angle_alpha   90.00
_cell.angle_beta   90.00
_cell.angle_gamma   90.00
#
_symmetry.space_group_name_H-M   'P 1'
#
loop_
_entity.id
_entity.type
_entity.pdbx_description
1 polymer ?
#
loop_
_entity_poly.entity_id
_entity_poly.type
_entity_poly.pdbx_seq_one_letter_code
_entity_poly.pdbx_strand_id
1 'polypeptide(L)'
;MKPVELFPFIKEQRQKLQENYQILWQEAEKIGKEYEQKSYREILSSPAKTVIINLYEDQQISCFIDAYHVEKNGTIAVCIDADGLPTLLGIKPSYHFYKRPDGSIDY
;
A
#
# COMPACT_ATOMS: atom_id res chain seq x y z
N MET A 1 -24.85 -30.11 17.06
CA MET A 1 -24.81 -28.65 16.84
C MET A 1 -25.26 -28.38 15.41
N LYS A 2 -26.22 -27.47 15.22
CA LYS A 2 -26.72 -27.11 13.88
C LYS A 2 -25.68 -26.20 13.20
N PRO A 3 -25.32 -26.42 11.92
CA PRO A 3 -24.29 -25.63 11.22
C PRO A 3 -24.70 -24.17 10.94
N VAL A 4 -25.90 -23.74 11.34
CA VAL A 4 -26.50 -22.45 10.98
C VAL A 4 -25.91 -21.29 11.82
N GLU A 5 -25.36 -21.56 13.00
CA GLU A 5 -24.84 -20.53 13.92
C GLU A 5 -23.42 -20.02 13.56
N LEU A 6 -22.68 -20.70 12.67
CA LEU A 6 -21.34 -20.29 12.23
C LEU A 6 -21.33 -19.27 11.07
N PHE A 7 -22.43 -19.16 10.32
CA PHE A 7 -22.52 -18.31 9.13
C PHE A 7 -22.39 -16.80 9.38
N PRO A 8 -23.04 -16.19 10.39
CA PRO A 8 -22.92 -14.74 10.61
C PRO A 8 -21.50 -14.36 11.03
N PHE A 9 -20.85 -15.17 11.87
CA PHE A 9 -19.48 -14.94 12.31
C PHE A 9 -18.47 -14.98 11.16
N ILE A 10 -18.64 -15.91 10.21
CA ILE A 10 -17.80 -15.99 9.00
C ILE A 10 -18.01 -14.77 8.09
N LYS A 11 -19.25 -14.26 8.01
CA LYS A 11 -19.57 -13.08 7.20
C LYS A 11 -18.96 -11.81 7.79
N GLU A 12 -19.12 -11.59 9.08
CA GLU A 12 -18.56 -10.43 9.80
C GLU A 12 -17.03 -10.44 9.74
N GLN A 13 -16.40 -11.60 9.95
CA GLN A 13 -14.95 -11.74 9.81
C GLN A 13 -14.48 -11.44 8.39
N ARG A 14 -15.16 -11.99 7.37
CA ARG A 14 -14.81 -11.72 5.98
C ARG A 14 -14.93 -10.24 5.64
N GLN A 15 -15.99 -9.59 6.13
CA GLN A 15 -16.19 -8.16 5.94
C GLN A 15 -15.06 -7.36 6.61
N LYS A 16 -14.68 -7.71 7.85
CA LYS A 16 -13.57 -7.05 8.54
C LYS A 16 -12.23 -7.21 7.81
N LEU A 17 -11.95 -8.39 7.25
CA LEU A 17 -10.73 -8.61 6.45
C LEU A 17 -10.72 -7.82 5.14
N GLN A 18 -11.89 -7.57 4.55
CA GLN A 18 -12.03 -6.67 3.40
C GLN A 18 -11.80 -5.22 3.84
N GLU A 19 -12.47 -4.76 4.90
CA GLU A 19 -12.27 -3.42 5.46
C GLU A 19 -10.80 -3.13 5.77
N ASN A 20 -10.09 -4.10 6.36
CA ASN A 20 -8.65 -4.00 6.62
C ASN A 20 -7.84 -3.83 5.32
N TYR A 21 -8.18 -4.57 4.25
CA TYR A 21 -7.53 -4.39 2.95
C TYR A 21 -7.78 -2.99 2.39
N GLN A 22 -9.02 -2.48 2.48
CA GLN A 22 -9.36 -1.12 2.07
C GLN A 22 -8.57 -0.06 2.84
N ILE A 23 -8.42 -0.21 4.16
CA ILE A 23 -7.63 0.71 4.99
C ILE A 23 -6.16 0.73 4.54
N LEU A 24 -5.56 -0.45 4.37
CA LEU A 24 -4.17 -0.56 3.90
C LEU A 24 -4.00 0.06 2.50
N TRP A 25 -4.95 -0.18 1.58
CA TRP A 25 -4.93 0.40 0.25
C TRP A 25 -5.02 1.93 0.27
N GLN A 26 -5.93 2.49 1.06
CA GLN A 26 -6.12 3.94 1.15
C GLN A 26 -4.87 4.67 1.66
N GLU A 27 -4.19 4.10 2.65
CA GLU A 27 -2.97 4.69 3.19
C GLU A 27 -1.78 4.54 2.23
N ALA A 28 -1.66 3.39 1.55
CA ALA A 28 -0.68 3.22 0.46
C ALA A 28 -0.92 4.21 -0.69
N GLU A 29 -2.17 4.36 -1.12
CA GLU A 29 -2.57 5.29 -2.20
C GLU A 29 -2.31 6.74 -1.81
N LYS A 30 -2.63 7.14 -0.58
CA LYS A 30 -2.36 8.50 -0.09
C LYS A 30 -0.86 8.81 -0.14
N ILE A 31 -0.03 7.92 0.40
CA ILE A 31 1.43 8.07 0.34
C ILE A 31 1.93 8.06 -1.12
N GLY A 32 1.38 7.17 -1.95
CA GLY A 32 1.70 7.08 -3.37
C GLY A 32 1.42 8.39 -4.10
N LYS A 33 0.24 8.97 -3.90
CA LYS A 33 -0.17 10.28 -4.44
C LYS A 33 0.74 11.41 -3.98
N GLU A 34 1.18 11.40 -2.72
CA GLU A 34 2.19 12.36 -2.23
C GLU A 34 3.55 12.18 -2.94
N TYR A 35 3.96 10.93 -3.17
CA TYR A 35 5.19 10.60 -3.89
C TYR A 35 5.14 10.95 -5.37
N GLU A 36 3.99 10.81 -6.02
CA GLU A 36 3.77 11.23 -7.41
C GLU A 36 4.08 12.71 -7.63
N GLN A 37 3.80 13.56 -6.64
CA GLN A 37 4.07 15.00 -6.70
C GLN A 37 5.56 15.35 -6.59
N LYS A 38 6.41 14.41 -6.14
CA LYS A 38 7.84 14.64 -6.06
C LYS A 38 8.45 14.75 -7.45
N SER A 39 9.50 15.55 -7.56
CA SER A 39 10.30 15.60 -8.77
C SER A 39 11.01 14.27 -9.00
N TYR A 40 11.32 14.00 -10.25
CA TYR A 40 12.09 12.82 -10.64
C TYR A 40 13.40 12.67 -9.85
N ARG A 41 14.13 13.79 -9.64
CA ARG A 41 15.40 13.79 -8.90
C ARG A 41 15.21 13.42 -7.42
N GLU A 42 14.14 13.92 -6.78
CA GLU A 42 13.85 13.61 -5.38
C GLU A 42 13.53 12.13 -5.17
N ILE A 43 12.81 11.51 -6.13
CA ILE A 43 12.54 10.07 -6.11
C ILE A 43 13.83 9.30 -6.35
N LEU A 44 14.62 9.67 -7.37
CA LEU A 44 15.88 8.99 -7.71
C LEU A 44 16.88 8.98 -6.55
N SER A 45 16.92 10.07 -5.77
CA SER A 45 17.81 10.19 -4.60
C SER A 45 17.18 9.68 -3.30
N SER A 46 15.91 9.28 -3.29
CA SER A 46 15.24 8.81 -2.07
C SER A 46 15.72 7.40 -1.72
N PRO A 47 16.27 7.16 -0.52
CA PRO A 47 16.46 5.80 -0.05
C PRO A 47 15.10 5.15 0.22
N ALA A 48 15.07 3.81 0.16
CA ALA A 48 13.95 3.03 0.65
C ALA A 48 13.65 3.39 2.11
N LYS A 49 12.37 3.49 2.46
CA LYS A 49 11.97 3.86 3.82
C LYS A 49 10.64 3.25 4.21
N THR A 50 10.42 3.15 5.51
CA THR A 50 9.14 2.71 6.08
C THR A 50 8.47 3.89 6.77
N VAL A 51 7.20 4.13 6.44
CA VAL A 51 6.32 5.06 7.15
C VAL A 51 5.44 4.25 8.09
N ILE A 52 5.42 4.63 9.35
CA ILE A 52 4.54 4.04 10.36
C ILE A 52 3.33 4.95 10.55
N ILE A 53 2.13 4.36 10.49
CA ILE A 53 0.87 5.07 10.72
C ILE A 53 0.16 4.38 11.89
N ASN A 54 -0.15 5.16 12.92
CA ASN A 54 -0.96 4.70 14.04
C ASN A 54 -2.43 4.92 13.71
N LEU A 55 -3.21 3.85 13.72
CA LEU A 55 -4.66 3.87 13.59
C LEU A 55 -5.31 3.99 14.98
N TYR A 56 -6.65 3.98 15.01
CA TYR A 56 -7.40 3.86 16.25
C TYR A 56 -7.17 2.49 16.92
N GLU A 57 -7.45 2.41 18.23
CA GLU A 57 -7.38 1.15 19.01
C GLU A 57 -5.98 0.50 19.07
N ASP A 58 -4.92 1.31 19.11
CA ASP A 58 -3.51 0.87 19.17
C ASP A 58 -3.08 -0.04 17.99
N GLN A 59 -3.81 0.00 16.88
CA GLN A 59 -3.42 -0.67 15.65
C GLN A 59 -2.39 0.16 14.90
N GLN A 60 -1.41 -0.51 14.31
CA GLN A 60 -0.34 0.14 13.56
C GLN A 60 -0.23 -0.49 12.18
N ILE A 61 -0.08 0.35 11.17
CA ILE A 61 0.26 -0.08 9.81
C ILE A 61 1.62 0.49 9.43
N SER A 62 2.28 -0.21 8.52
CA SER A 62 3.55 0.20 7.93
C SER A 62 3.41 0.25 6.42
N CYS A 63 3.85 1.35 5.82
CA CYS A 63 3.99 1.49 4.37
C CYS A 63 5.48 1.52 4.03
N PHE A 64 5.96 0.49 3.34
CA PHE A 64 7.31 0.42 2.81
C PHE A 64 7.34 1.06 1.42
N ILE A 65 8.22 2.03 1.22
CA ILE A 65 8.31 2.80 -0.01
C ILE A 65 9.69 2.55 -0.61
N ASP A 66 9.73 2.15 -1.88
CA ASP A 66 10.97 1.90 -2.59
C ASP A 66 10.92 2.37 -4.05
N ALA A 67 11.99 3.00 -4.50
CA ALA A 67 12.27 3.33 -5.89
C ALA A 67 13.27 2.28 -6.42
N TYR A 68 12.74 1.10 -6.74
CA TYR A 68 13.53 -0.13 -6.80
C TYR A 68 14.20 -0.39 -8.15
N HIS A 69 13.80 0.30 -9.21
CA HIS A 69 14.35 0.09 -10.55
C HIS A 69 14.39 1.37 -11.37
N VAL A 70 15.46 1.56 -12.13
CA VAL A 70 15.57 2.58 -13.18
C VAL A 70 15.75 1.87 -14.51
N GLU A 71 14.76 2.01 -15.38
CA GLU A 71 14.78 1.44 -16.72
C GLU A 71 15.85 2.11 -17.61
N LYS A 72 16.15 1.48 -18.76
CA LYS A 72 17.12 2.02 -19.74
C LYS A 72 16.74 3.41 -20.28
N ASN A 73 15.45 3.74 -20.33
CA ASN A 73 14.93 5.04 -20.75
C ASN A 73 14.96 6.08 -19.61
N GLY A 74 15.43 5.69 -18.41
CA GLY A 74 15.46 6.53 -17.22
C GLY A 74 14.17 6.50 -16.40
N THR A 75 13.13 5.75 -16.77
CA THR A 75 11.91 5.65 -15.96
C THR A 75 12.20 4.98 -14.63
N ILE A 76 11.73 5.57 -13.52
CA ILE A 76 11.85 4.98 -12.18
C ILE A 76 10.57 4.24 -11.85
N ALA A 77 10.68 2.98 -11.46
CA ALA A 77 9.58 2.23 -10.87
C ALA A 77 9.54 2.46 -9.35
N VAL A 78 8.35 2.81 -8.84
CA VAL A 78 8.12 3.07 -7.41
C VAL A 78 7.03 2.13 -6.91
N CYS A 79 7.25 1.51 -5.76
CA CYS A 79 6.24 0.74 -5.04
C CYS A 79 6.04 1.30 -3.62
N ILE A 80 4.80 1.19 -3.14
CA ILE A 80 4.40 1.45 -1.76
C ILE A 80 3.60 0.26 -1.27
N ASP A 81 4.22 -0.59 -0.47
CA ASP A 81 3.64 -1.81 0.07
C ASP A 81 3.09 -1.55 1.48
N ALA A 82 1.81 -1.83 1.71
CA ALA A 82 1.17 -1.63 3.02
C ALA A 82 0.95 -2.95 3.78
N ASP A 83 1.31 -2.96 5.06
CA ASP A 83 1.14 -4.08 5.97
C ASP A 83 0.73 -3.62 7.38
N GLY A 84 0.37 -4.56 8.26
CA GLY A 84 0.04 -4.33 9.68
C GLY A 84 -1.36 -4.79 10.10
N LEU A 85 -2.28 -5.00 9.15
CA LEU A 85 -3.63 -5.53 9.42
C LEU A 85 -3.85 -6.89 8.73
N PRO A 86 -4.57 -7.84 9.35
CA PRO A 86 -4.91 -9.10 8.71
C PRO A 86 -5.88 -8.86 7.55
N THR A 87 -5.61 -9.50 6.41
CA THR A 87 -6.42 -9.39 5.18
C THR A 87 -6.86 -10.78 4.71
N LEU A 88 -7.76 -10.82 3.74
CA LEU A 88 -8.23 -12.08 3.17
C LEU A 88 -7.06 -12.82 2.52
N LEU A 89 -6.83 -14.08 2.94
CA LEU A 89 -5.70 -14.92 2.49
C LEU A 89 -4.31 -14.32 2.74
N GLY A 90 -4.19 -13.28 3.56
CA GLY A 90 -2.93 -12.58 3.82
C GLY A 90 -2.43 -11.70 2.67
N ILE A 91 -3.25 -11.46 1.63
CA ILE A 91 -2.88 -10.63 0.47
C ILE A 91 -2.80 -9.16 0.89
N LYS A 92 -1.70 -8.49 0.57
CA LYS A 92 -1.46 -7.09 0.93
C LYS A 92 -1.53 -6.18 -0.29
N PRO A 93 -2.15 -4.99 -0.16
CA PRO A 93 -2.18 -4.03 -1.25
C PRO A 93 -0.82 -3.35 -1.42
N SER A 94 -0.53 -3.02 -2.68
CA SER A 94 0.66 -2.27 -3.07
C SER A 94 0.29 -1.22 -4.10
N TYR A 95 0.68 0.03 -3.86
CA TYR A 95 0.52 1.11 -4.83
C TYR A 95 1.75 1.20 -5.71
N HIS A 96 1.57 1.25 -7.02
CA HIS A 96 2.65 1.26 -7.99
C HIS A 96 2.47 2.40 -8.98
N PHE A 97 3.58 3.05 -9.33
CA PHE A 97 3.63 3.98 -10.44
C PHE A 97 5.04 4.06 -11.02
N TYR A 98 5.13 4.59 -12.23
CA TYR A 98 6.37 4.80 -12.95
C TYR A 98 6.58 6.29 -13.20
N LYS A 99 7.74 6.84 -12.83
CA LYS A 99 8.07 8.25 -13.02
C LYS A 99 9.11 8.40 -14.13
N ARG A 100 8.76 9.09 -15.21
CA ARG A 100 9.70 9.40 -16.29
C ARG A 100 10.57 10.61 -15.96
N PRO A 101 11.75 10.76 -16.59
CA PRO A 101 12.64 11.92 -16.38
C PRO A 101 12.00 13.28 -16.66
N ASP A 102 11.00 13.34 -17.55
CA ASP A 102 10.24 14.55 -17.87
C ASP A 102 9.16 14.90 -16.82
N GLY A 103 8.98 14.04 -15.81
CA GLY A 103 8.02 14.21 -14.72
C GLY A 103 6.66 13.54 -14.94
N SER A 104 6.41 12.97 -16.13
CA SER A 104 5.18 12.21 -16.41
C SER A 104 5.10 10.91 -15.60
N ILE A 105 3.86 10.43 -15.39
CA ILE A 105 3.56 9.25 -14.56
C ILE A 105 2.75 8.24 -15.38
N ASP A 106 3.15 6.97 -15.31
CA ASP A 106 2.36 5.81 -15.78
C ASP A 106 1.98 4.92 -14.58
N TYR A 107 0.93 4.11 -14.75
CA TYR A 107 0.39 3.18 -13.72
C TYR A 107 0.37 1.75 -14.23
#